data_AF-A0A7S0XRC4-F1
#
_entry.id   AF-A0A7S0XRC4-F1
#
_cell.length_a   1.000
_cell.length_b   1.000
_cell.length_c   1.000
_cell.angle_alpha   90.00
_cell.angle_beta   90.00
_cell.angle_gamma   90.00
#
_symmetry.space_group_name_H-M   'P 1'
#
loop_
_entity.id
_entity.type
_entity.pdbx_description
1 polymer ?
#
loop_
_entity_poly.entity_id
_entity_poly.type
_entity_poly.pdbx_seq_one_letter_code
_entity_poly.pdbx_strand_id
1 'polypeptide(L)'
;SPKRTGFSKYNRCFDFQCDVEGQRSNMTVTSVTGHIMGLDFDAAHRQWTSCDPVALFEAPVIKTVAGDKQQIVKTLQREARKCQVLVLWLDCDREGENIAFEVIQV
;
A
#
# COMPACT_ATOMS: atom_id res chain seq x y z
N SER A 1 21.46 10.11 7.34
CA SER A 1 20.05 10.47 7.13
C SER A 1 19.27 10.24 8.41
N PRO A 2 18.51 11.22 8.92
CA PRO A 2 17.66 11.01 10.09
C PRO A 2 16.63 9.90 9.81
N LYS A 3 16.59 8.90 10.69
CA LYS A 3 15.59 7.83 10.65
C LYS A 3 14.39 8.29 11.46
N ARG A 4 13.20 8.31 10.84
CA ARG A 4 11.95 8.74 11.48
C ARG A 4 10.98 7.58 11.58
N THR A 5 10.21 7.55 12.65
CA THR A 5 9.17 6.55 12.86
C THR A 5 7.95 6.83 11.98
N GLY A 6 7.51 5.80 11.26
CA GLY A 6 6.15 5.72 10.73
C GLY A 6 5.16 5.35 11.83
N PHE A 7 3.90 5.13 11.46
CA PHE A 7 2.92 4.51 12.36
C PHE A 7 3.09 2.99 12.44
N SER A 8 3.62 2.37 11.39
CA SER A 8 4.04 0.96 11.43
C SER A 8 5.37 0.83 12.18
N LYS A 9 5.46 -0.18 13.06
CA LYS A 9 6.69 -0.49 13.81
C LYS A 9 7.85 -0.90 12.90
N TYR A 10 7.53 -1.53 11.77
CA TYR A 10 8.51 -2.19 10.89
C TYR A 10 8.88 -1.32 9.67
N ASN A 11 8.00 -0.40 9.26
CA ASN A 11 8.22 0.45 8.09
C ASN A 11 8.65 1.86 8.55
N ARG A 12 9.96 2.11 8.49
CA ARG A 12 10.56 3.40 8.87
C ARG A 12 10.49 4.40 7.71
N CYS A 13 10.61 5.68 8.03
CA CYS A 13 10.84 6.74 7.06
C CYS A 13 12.32 7.16 7.11
N PHE A 14 12.92 7.37 5.94
CA PHE A 14 14.28 7.83 5.77
C PHE A 14 14.26 9.14 4.98
N ASP A 15 14.67 10.22 5.62
CA ASP A 15 14.65 11.55 5.03
C ASP A 15 16.07 11.97 4.61
N PHE A 16 16.24 12.41 3.36
CA PHE A 16 17.52 12.92 2.86
C PHE A 16 17.33 13.89 1.68
N GLN A 17 18.35 14.68 1.38
CA GLN A 17 18.36 15.53 0.20
C GLN A 17 19.12 14.86 -0.95
N CYS A 18 18.57 14.92 -2.14
CA CYS A 18 19.27 14.54 -3.35
C CYS A 18 18.88 15.45 -4.51
N ASP A 19 19.56 15.28 -5.64
CA ASP A 19 19.15 15.88 -6.90
C ASP A 19 18.21 14.91 -7.63
N VAL A 20 17.04 15.40 -8.05
CA VAL A 20 16.08 14.67 -8.88
C VAL A 20 15.80 15.54 -10.08
N GLU A 21 16.13 15.05 -11.28
CA GLU A 21 15.96 15.79 -12.54
C GLU A 21 16.58 17.20 -12.54
N GLY A 22 17.75 17.38 -11.91
CA GLY A 22 18.43 18.68 -11.82
C GLY A 22 17.87 19.61 -10.75
N GLN A 23 16.90 19.16 -9.94
CA GLN A 23 16.33 19.91 -8.83
C GLN A 23 16.72 19.30 -7.48
N ARG A 24 17.28 20.15 -6.61
CA ARG A 24 17.57 19.78 -5.23
C ARG A 24 16.27 19.54 -4.46
N SER A 25 16.00 18.29 -4.13
CA SER A 25 14.74 17.83 -3.57
C SER A 25 14.93 17.17 -2.20
N ASN A 26 13.95 17.35 -1.30
CA ASN A 26 13.86 16.59 -0.07
C ASN A 26 13.13 15.28 -0.35
N MET A 27 13.83 14.14 -0.24
CA MET A 27 13.23 12.82 -0.38
C MET A 27 12.86 12.25 0.98
N THR A 28 11.66 11.68 1.06
CA THR A 28 11.22 10.81 2.14
C THR A 28 10.97 9.42 1.57
N VAL A 29 11.79 8.45 1.96
CA VAL A 29 11.67 7.06 1.52
C VAL A 29 11.04 6.23 2.64
N THR A 30 10.03 5.44 2.31
CA THR A 30 9.43 4.44 3.20
C THR A 30 9.09 3.17 2.41
N SER A 31 8.53 2.17 3.07
CA SER A 31 8.25 0.88 2.46
C SER A 31 6.89 0.33 2.84
N VAL A 32 6.41 -0.62 2.04
CA VAL A 32 5.28 -1.50 2.38
C VAL A 32 5.82 -2.87 2.79
N THR A 33 4.94 -3.79 3.18
CA THR A 33 5.30 -5.19 3.49
C THR A 33 4.32 -6.10 2.78
N GLY A 34 4.65 -6.46 1.54
CA GLY A 34 3.76 -7.14 0.61
C GLY A 34 2.58 -6.26 0.19
N HIS A 35 1.49 -6.91 -0.22
CA HIS A 35 0.23 -6.25 -0.56
C HIS A 35 -0.32 -5.41 0.59
N ILE A 36 -0.84 -4.24 0.25
CA ILE A 36 -1.60 -3.39 1.15
C ILE A 36 -3.05 -3.88 1.22
N MET A 37 -3.56 -4.36 0.09
CA MET A 37 -4.96 -4.71 -0.08
C MET A 37 -5.16 -6.23 -0.03
N GLY A 38 -6.26 -6.66 0.59
CA GLY A 38 -6.80 -8.02 0.48
C GLY A 38 -8.00 -8.04 -0.45
N LEU A 39 -8.16 -9.15 -1.18
CA LEU A 39 -9.36 -9.47 -1.95
C LEU A 39 -10.20 -10.46 -1.14
N ASP A 40 -11.48 -10.15 -0.97
CA ASP A 40 -12.42 -11.04 -0.30
C ASP A 40 -13.81 -10.90 -0.91
N PHE A 41 -14.68 -11.86 -0.66
CA PHE A 41 -16.09 -11.73 -1.03
C PHE A 41 -16.79 -10.71 -0.12
N ASP A 42 -17.94 -10.23 -0.58
CA ASP A 42 -18.79 -9.38 0.27
C ASP A 42 -19.29 -10.13 1.52
N ALA A 43 -19.93 -9.39 2.43
CA ALA A 43 -20.43 -9.97 3.68
C ALA A 43 -21.49 -11.07 3.47
N ALA A 44 -22.17 -11.10 2.32
CA ALA A 44 -23.20 -12.09 2.00
C ALA A 44 -22.60 -13.42 1.51
N HIS A 45 -21.40 -13.41 0.95
CA HIS A 45 -20.76 -14.59 0.36
C HIS A 45 -19.49 -15.05 1.10
N ARG A 46 -19.02 -14.28 2.10
CA ARG A 46 -17.78 -14.59 2.83
C ARG A 46 -17.87 -15.77 3.81
N GLN A 47 -19.06 -16.07 4.34
CA GLN A 47 -19.21 -17.17 5.31
C GLN A 47 -19.41 -18.49 4.57
N TRP A 48 -18.74 -19.55 5.01
CA TRP A 48 -18.85 -20.88 4.39
C TRP A 48 -20.28 -21.42 4.30
N THR A 49 -21.17 -20.96 5.19
CA THR A 49 -22.58 -21.37 5.24
C THR A 49 -23.55 -20.36 4.63
N SER A 50 -23.07 -19.25 4.04
CA SER A 50 -23.96 -18.17 3.58
C SER A 50 -24.48 -18.35 2.15
N CYS A 51 -23.80 -19.12 1.30
CA CYS A 51 -24.28 -19.43 -0.04
C CYS A 51 -23.82 -20.84 -0.48
N ASP A 52 -24.43 -21.35 -1.56
CA ASP A 52 -23.90 -22.51 -2.26
C ASP A 52 -22.52 -22.16 -2.86
N PRO A 53 -21.49 -23.02 -2.74
CA PRO A 53 -20.18 -22.78 -3.34
C PRO A 53 -20.21 -22.43 -4.83
N VAL A 54 -21.22 -22.90 -5.59
CA VAL A 54 -21.38 -22.55 -7.02
C VAL A 54 -21.66 -21.06 -7.20
N ALA A 55 -22.32 -20.40 -6.26
CA ALA A 55 -22.58 -18.96 -6.34
C ALA A 55 -21.30 -18.12 -6.29
N LEU A 56 -20.20 -18.65 -5.72
CA LEU A 56 -18.92 -17.95 -5.61
C LEU A 56 -18.25 -17.68 -6.96
N PHE A 57 -18.63 -18.39 -8.02
CA PHE A 57 -18.13 -18.13 -9.38
C PHE A 57 -18.67 -16.82 -9.97
N GLU A 58 -19.82 -16.35 -9.50
CA GLU A 58 -20.47 -15.11 -9.96
C GLU A 58 -20.48 -14.01 -8.89
N ALA A 59 -20.17 -14.36 -7.64
CA ALA A 59 -20.17 -13.42 -6.53
C ALA A 59 -19.11 -12.30 -6.71
N PRO A 60 -19.45 -11.04 -6.39
CA PRO A 60 -18.51 -9.94 -6.49
C PRO A 60 -17.41 -10.05 -5.44
N VAL A 61 -16.17 -9.75 -5.84
CA VAL A 61 -15.02 -9.61 -4.95
C VAL A 61 -14.74 -8.14 -4.66
N ILE A 62 -14.34 -7.85 -3.43
CA ILE A 62 -14.05 -6.51 -2.94
C ILE A 62 -12.57 -6.43 -2.54
N LYS A 63 -11.89 -5.40 -3.03
CA LYS A 63 -10.52 -5.06 -2.64
C LYS A 63 -10.57 -4.08 -1.47
N THR A 64 -9.98 -4.44 -0.33
CA THR A 64 -9.96 -3.60 0.89
C THR A 64 -8.59 -3.60 1.55
N VAL A 65 -8.23 -2.54 2.27
CA VAL A 65 -6.95 -2.50 3.00
C VAL A 65 -6.93 -3.61 4.06
N ALA A 66 -5.92 -4.48 3.98
CA ALA A 66 -5.74 -5.55 4.95
C ALA A 66 -5.55 -4.97 6.37
N GLY A 67 -6.16 -5.62 7.37
CA GLY A 67 -6.25 -5.09 8.73
C GLY A 67 -4.90 -4.77 9.38
N ASP A 68 -3.88 -5.57 9.09
CA ASP A 68 -2.51 -5.37 9.58
C ASP A 68 -1.74 -4.27 8.83
N LYS A 69 -2.24 -3.80 7.67
CA LYS A 69 -1.62 -2.77 6.82
C LYS A 69 -2.12 -1.36 7.10
N GLN A 70 -3.12 -1.19 7.97
CA GLN A 70 -3.72 0.09 8.31
C GLN A 70 -2.70 1.15 8.77
N GLN A 71 -1.68 0.75 9.53
CA GLN A 71 -0.64 1.67 9.98
C GLN A 71 0.33 2.09 8.86
N ILE A 72 0.56 1.21 7.87
CA ILE A 72 1.34 1.53 6.68
C ILE A 72 0.56 2.56 5.85
N VAL A 73 -0.73 2.31 5.59
CA VAL A 73 -1.62 3.24 4.88
C VAL A 73 -1.65 4.62 5.53
N LYS A 74 -1.83 4.70 6.85
CA LYS A 74 -1.76 5.98 7.59
C LYS A 74 -0.43 6.70 7.40
N THR A 75 0.67 5.96 7.29
CA THR A 75 2.00 6.54 7.06
C THR A 75 2.08 7.09 5.64
N LEU A 76 1.69 6.31 4.62
CA LEU A 76 1.67 6.73 3.22
C LEU A 76 0.82 8.00 3.04
N GLN A 77 -0.40 8.02 3.55
CA GLN A 77 -1.28 9.20 3.46
C GLN A 77 -0.71 10.43 4.18
N ARG A 78 -0.01 10.24 5.30
CA ARG A 78 0.63 11.35 6.03
C ARG A 78 1.80 11.94 5.25
N GLU A 79 2.63 11.12 4.64
CA GLU A 79 3.79 11.60 3.88
C GLU A 79 3.36 12.15 2.51
N ALA A 80 2.39 11.52 1.83
CA ALA A 80 1.85 11.98 0.56
C ALA A 80 1.34 13.42 0.61
N ARG A 81 0.68 13.82 1.72
CA ARG A 81 0.22 15.22 1.93
C ARG A 81 1.35 16.26 1.96
N LYS A 82 2.59 15.83 2.15
CA LYS A 82 3.78 16.71 2.24
C LYS A 82 4.64 16.64 0.97
N CYS A 83 4.36 15.70 0.08
CA CYS A 83 5.16 15.42 -1.12
C CYS A 83 4.40 15.85 -2.37
N GLN A 84 5.15 16.31 -3.38
CA GLN A 84 4.60 16.71 -4.68
C GLN A 84 4.71 15.58 -5.71
N VAL A 85 5.65 14.65 -5.49
CA VAL A 85 5.98 13.56 -6.41
C VAL A 85 6.04 12.25 -5.63
N LEU A 86 5.50 11.19 -6.23
CA LEU A 86 5.61 9.81 -5.76
C LEU A 86 6.53 9.03 -6.69
N VAL A 87 7.62 8.48 -6.15
CA VAL A 87 8.50 7.56 -6.86
C VAL A 87 8.24 6.15 -6.35
N LEU A 88 7.91 5.22 -7.25
CA LEU A 88 7.61 3.84 -6.93
C LEU A 88 8.87 3.00 -7.07
N TRP A 89 9.30 2.41 -5.96
CA TRP A 89 10.55 1.65 -5.87
C TRP A 89 10.24 0.22 -5.40
N LEU A 90 9.40 -0.47 -6.16
CA LEU A 90 9.01 -1.85 -5.94
C LEU A 90 9.79 -2.78 -6.88
N ASP A 91 9.71 -4.09 -6.63
CA ASP A 91 10.38 -5.08 -7.46
C ASP A 91 9.88 -4.99 -8.92
N CYS A 92 10.79 -5.14 -9.89
CA CYS A 92 10.49 -4.98 -11.31
C CYS A 92 9.86 -6.26 -11.91
N ASP A 93 8.77 -6.72 -11.32
CA ASP A 93 7.94 -7.82 -11.81
C ASP A 93 6.45 -7.50 -11.71
N ARG A 94 5.59 -8.41 -12.19
CA ARG A 94 4.13 -8.22 -12.21
C ARG A 94 3.54 -8.01 -10.81
N GLU A 95 4.13 -8.61 -9.79
CA GLU A 95 3.62 -8.46 -8.42
C GLU A 95 4.02 -7.10 -7.84
N GLY A 96 5.26 -6.69 -8.07
CA GLY A 96 5.72 -5.36 -7.72
C GLY A 96 4.89 -4.27 -8.41
N GLU A 97 4.53 -4.44 -9.68
CA GLU A 97 3.61 -3.54 -10.40
C GLU A 97 2.21 -3.50 -9.75
N ASN A 98 1.66 -4.65 -9.36
CA ASN A 98 0.35 -4.73 -8.69
C ASN A 98 0.37 -4.00 -7.33
N ILE A 99 1.40 -4.23 -6.52
CA ILE A 99 1.58 -3.51 -5.24
C ILE A 99 1.81 -2.02 -5.49
N ALA A 100 2.48 -1.63 -6.59
CA ALA A 100 2.67 -0.24 -6.97
C ALA A 100 1.33 0.47 -7.20
N PHE A 101 0.40 -0.18 -7.91
CA PHE A 101 -0.96 0.31 -8.08
C PHE A 101 -1.75 0.39 -6.76
N GLU A 102 -1.54 -0.55 -5.83
CA GLU A 102 -2.13 -0.45 -4.49
C GLU A 102 -1.62 0.77 -3.72
N VAL A 103 -0.32 1.08 -3.82
CA VAL A 103 0.27 2.28 -3.21
C VAL A 103 -0.31 3.56 -3.84
N ILE A 104 -0.51 3.58 -5.16
CA ILE A 104 -1.13 4.72 -5.86
C ILE A 104 -2.57 4.96 -5.40
N GLN A 105 -3.33 3.90 -5.10
CA GLN A 105 -4.75 3.99 -4.73
C GLN A 105 -4.99 4.54 -3.31
N VAL A 106 -3.97 4.48 -2.43
CA VAL A 106 -4.04 4.84 -1.00
C VAL A 106 -4.03 6.35 -0.76
#